data_AF-A0A1H8NWR1-F1
#
_entry.id   AF-A0A1H8NWR1-F1
#
_cell.length_a   1.000
_cell.length_b   1.000
_cell.length_c   1.000
_cell.angle_alpha   90.00
_cell.angle_beta   90.00
_cell.angle_gamma   90.00
#
_symmetry.space_group_name_H-M   'P 1'
#
loop_
_entity.id
_entity.type
_entity.pdbx_description
1 polymer ?
#
loop_
_entity_poly.entity_id
_entity_poly.type
_entity_poly.pdbx_seq_one_letter_code
_entity_poly.pdbx_strand_id
1 'polypeptide(L)'
;MPAILKTHPHRVALTRIGRVEVFQKIGGPDTGGVSPVGPHTHVLPQLLRARRSHSANTPIPEGLVPVAGLHPESPIMDSLGADRDFDRAAFDAFQHMLVAWGDPARHNLKAEIWYMLAAGDPPDRIDPPTDRFGRAALRVALRQAERRDGASDLLLRWRAAFDRESNQSEDADTPGH
;
A
#
# COMPACT_ATOMS: atom_id res chain seq x y z
N MET A 1 23.34 15.16 -5.45
CA MET A 1 21.93 15.46 -5.13
C MET A 1 21.66 16.92 -4.78
N PRO A 2 22.45 17.62 -3.94
CA PRO A 2 22.13 19.00 -3.51
C PRO A 2 21.92 19.98 -4.67
N ALA A 3 22.69 19.84 -5.76
CA ALA A 3 22.56 20.69 -6.95
C ALA A 3 21.20 20.54 -7.67
N ILE A 4 20.62 19.33 -7.69
CA ILE A 4 19.33 19.05 -8.34
C ILE A 4 18.18 19.61 -7.51
N LEU A 5 18.24 19.46 -6.18
CA LEU A 5 17.23 20.01 -5.28
C LEU A 5 17.23 21.55 -5.34
N LYS A 6 18.40 22.19 -5.30
CA LYS A 6 18.52 23.65 -5.36
C LYS A 6 17.97 24.30 -6.64
N THR A 7 18.05 23.58 -7.77
CA THR A 7 17.71 24.15 -9.08
C THR A 7 16.31 23.77 -9.56
N HIS A 8 15.67 22.77 -8.94
CA HIS A 8 14.36 22.25 -9.32
C HIS A 8 14.15 22.18 -10.85
N PRO A 9 15.06 21.54 -11.61
CA PRO A 9 14.96 21.55 -13.07
C PRO A 9 13.67 20.84 -13.51
N HIS A 10 13.11 21.27 -14.63
CA HIS A 10 12.10 20.47 -15.31
C HIS A 10 12.69 19.08 -15.59
N ARG A 11 11.95 18.03 -15.23
CA ARG A 11 12.41 16.65 -15.44
C ARG A 11 11.58 16.06 -16.55
N VAL A 12 12.27 15.50 -17.53
CA VAL A 12 11.69 14.78 -18.65
C VAL A 12 12.22 13.37 -18.60
N ALA A 13 11.35 12.40 -18.36
CA ALA A 13 11.67 10.98 -18.44
C ALA A 13 11.17 10.43 -19.78
N LEU A 14 12.10 9.99 -20.63
CA LEU A 14 11.80 9.29 -21.88
C LEU A 14 11.95 7.79 -21.65
N THR A 15 10.87 7.05 -21.84
CA THR A 15 10.83 5.59 -21.65
C THR A 15 10.31 4.91 -22.90
N ARG A 16 10.31 3.57 -22.92
CA ARG A 16 9.73 2.80 -24.03
C ARG A 16 8.21 2.94 -24.15
N ILE A 17 7.51 3.31 -23.08
CA ILE A 17 6.05 3.40 -23.07
C ILE A 17 5.53 4.83 -23.16
N GLY A 18 6.41 5.82 -23.15
CA GLY A 18 5.99 7.22 -23.21
C GLY A 18 6.99 8.21 -22.64
N ARG A 19 6.56 9.48 -22.66
CA ARG A 19 7.28 10.65 -22.15
C ARG A 19 6.52 11.21 -20.97
N VAL A 20 7.19 11.37 -19.84
CA VAL A 20 6.64 12.02 -18.64
C VAL A 20 7.39 13.31 -18.40
N GLU A 21 6.65 14.40 -18.24
CA GLU A 21 7.20 15.73 -18.01
C GLU A 21 6.70 16.28 -16.68
N VAL A 22 7.64 16.62 -15.81
CA VAL A 22 7.34 17.16 -14.49
C VAL A 22 7.98 18.53 -14.36
N PHE A 23 7.12 19.53 -14.16
CA PHE A 23 7.48 20.94 -14.04
C PHE A 23 7.43 21.44 -12.59
N GLN A 24 6.80 20.69 -11.66
CA GLN A 24 6.67 21.06 -10.25
C GLN A 24 7.99 21.02 -9.48
N LYS A 25 8.14 21.73 -8.37
CA LYS A 25 9.37 21.62 -7.55
C LYS A 25 9.57 20.19 -7.02
N ILE A 26 10.83 19.83 -6.76
CA ILE A 26 11.17 18.56 -6.10
C ILE A 26 10.92 18.75 -4.60
N GLY A 27 10.27 17.79 -3.94
CA GLY A 27 10.13 17.79 -2.49
C GLY A 27 11.49 17.92 -1.79
N GLY A 28 11.59 18.83 -0.83
CA GLY A 28 12.83 19.12 -0.12
C GLY A 28 12.70 20.34 0.80
N PRO A 29 13.80 20.82 1.40
CA PRO A 29 13.77 21.95 2.33
C PRO A 29 13.04 23.19 1.79
N ASP A 30 13.20 23.48 0.50
CA ASP A 30 12.60 24.63 -0.18
C ASP A 30 11.08 24.50 -0.40
N THR A 31 10.52 23.30 -0.19
CA THR A 31 9.07 23.01 -0.23
C THR A 31 8.52 22.67 1.16
N GLY A 32 9.25 22.99 2.23
CA GLY A 32 8.88 22.61 3.60
C GLY A 32 9.00 21.10 3.87
N GLY A 33 9.79 20.39 3.06
CA GLY A 33 9.95 18.94 3.14
C GLY A 33 8.86 18.13 2.45
N VAL A 34 7.82 18.79 1.89
CA VAL A 34 6.63 18.14 1.33
C VAL A 34 6.66 18.20 -0.19
N SER A 35 6.26 17.11 -0.86
CA SER A 35 6.05 17.12 -2.31
C SER A 35 4.83 17.97 -2.68
N PRO A 36 4.90 18.79 -3.74
CA PRO A 36 3.73 19.54 -4.20
C PRO A 36 2.57 18.62 -4.61
N VAL A 37 1.34 19.10 -4.41
CA VAL A 37 0.13 18.41 -4.89
C VAL A 37 0.14 18.35 -6.42
N GLY A 38 -0.12 17.17 -6.97
CA GLY A 38 -0.12 16.91 -8.41
C GLY A 38 1.10 16.10 -8.89
N PRO A 39 1.35 16.03 -10.21
CA PRO A 39 2.45 15.23 -10.76
C PRO A 39 3.81 15.71 -10.28
N HIS A 40 4.50 14.87 -9.51
CA HIS A 40 5.85 15.12 -9.01
C HIS A 40 6.75 13.89 -9.17
N THR A 41 8.04 14.06 -8.90
CA THR A 41 9.04 13.00 -8.98
C THR A 41 9.71 12.79 -7.62
N HIS A 42 9.94 11.55 -7.24
CA HIS A 42 10.83 11.20 -6.14
C HIS A 42 12.21 10.81 -6.66
N VAL A 43 13.26 11.27 -5.98
CA VAL A 43 14.63 10.79 -6.20
C VAL A 43 15.00 9.90 -5.03
N LEU A 44 15.17 8.60 -5.27
CA LEU A 44 15.41 7.58 -4.24
C LEU A 44 16.90 7.19 -4.22
N PRO A 45 17.73 7.79 -3.33
CA PRO A 45 19.19 7.64 -3.39
C PRO A 45 19.64 6.19 -3.11
N GLN A 46 18.89 5.49 -2.25
CA GLN A 46 19.20 4.12 -1.88
C GLN A 46 19.04 3.16 -3.06
N LEU A 47 17.96 3.28 -3.83
CA LEU A 47 17.75 2.48 -5.05
C LEU A 47 18.81 2.80 -6.11
N LEU A 48 19.15 4.08 -6.30
CA LEU A 48 20.19 4.50 -7.24
C LEU A 48 21.58 3.93 -6.85
N ARG A 49 21.96 4.01 -5.57
CA ARG A 49 23.21 3.45 -5.05
C ARG A 49 23.26 1.93 -5.22
N ALA A 50 22.14 1.26 -4.97
CA ALA A 50 22.01 -0.19 -5.13
C ALA A 50 21.81 -0.63 -6.58
N ARG A 51 21.71 0.31 -7.54
CA ARG A 51 21.40 0.06 -8.96
C ARG A 51 20.13 -0.76 -9.16
N ARG A 52 19.11 -0.50 -8.33
CA ARG A 52 17.80 -1.15 -8.41
C ARG A 52 16.80 -0.21 -9.06
N SER A 53 15.87 -0.77 -9.84
CA SER A 53 14.74 -0.02 -10.41
C SER A 53 13.55 0.07 -9.45
N HIS A 54 13.45 -0.82 -8.47
CA HIS A 54 12.37 -0.91 -7.48
C HIS A 54 12.87 -1.55 -6.19
N SER A 55 12.04 -1.53 -5.13
CA SER A 55 12.36 -2.25 -3.88
C SER A 55 12.49 -3.75 -4.15
N ALA A 56 13.43 -4.41 -3.48
CA ALA A 56 13.54 -5.87 -3.56
C ALA A 56 12.34 -6.61 -2.94
N ASN A 57 11.49 -5.90 -2.20
CA ASN A 57 10.27 -6.47 -1.64
C ASN A 57 9.08 -6.40 -2.60
N THR A 58 9.17 -5.65 -3.71
CA THR A 58 8.12 -5.65 -4.73
C THR A 58 8.15 -6.97 -5.50
N PRO A 59 7.03 -7.71 -5.63
CA PRO A 59 7.01 -9.04 -6.25
C PRO A 59 7.02 -8.95 -7.79
N ILE A 60 8.08 -8.37 -8.35
CA ILE A 60 8.30 -8.30 -9.80
C ILE A 60 9.16 -9.50 -10.23
N PRO A 61 8.69 -10.33 -11.18
CA PRO A 61 9.48 -11.45 -11.69
C PRO A 61 10.82 -11.02 -12.30
N GLU A 62 11.80 -11.93 -12.28
CA GLU A 62 13.09 -11.70 -12.91
C GLU A 62 12.93 -11.35 -14.40
N GLY A 63 13.75 -10.40 -14.88
CA GLY A 63 13.69 -9.90 -16.25
C GLY A 63 12.58 -8.88 -16.52
N LEU A 64 11.69 -8.63 -15.55
CA LEU A 64 10.65 -7.60 -15.64
C LEU A 64 11.01 -6.37 -14.79
N VAL A 65 10.46 -5.22 -15.18
CA VAL A 65 10.55 -3.97 -14.41
C VAL A 65 9.16 -3.36 -14.30
N PRO A 66 8.83 -2.73 -13.16
CA PRO A 66 7.59 -1.97 -13.05
C PRO A 66 7.69 -0.75 -13.97
N VAL A 67 6.62 -0.50 -14.72
CA VAL A 67 6.58 0.56 -15.72
C VAL A 67 5.56 1.65 -15.35
N ALA A 68 4.45 1.25 -14.74
CA ALA A 68 3.44 2.14 -14.17
C ALA A 68 2.84 1.49 -12.92
N GLY A 69 2.48 2.32 -11.94
CA GLY A 69 1.69 1.94 -10.78
C GLY A 69 0.36 2.68 -10.81
N LEU A 70 -0.71 1.99 -10.43
CA LEU A 70 -2.03 2.57 -10.27
C LEU A 70 -2.43 2.41 -8.81
N HIS A 71 -2.93 3.49 -8.21
CA HIS A 71 -3.46 3.48 -6.86
C HIS A 71 -4.99 3.56 -6.97
N PRO A 72 -5.71 2.47 -6.67
CA PRO A 72 -7.16 2.51 -6.60
C PRO A 72 -7.61 3.51 -5.54
N GLU A 73 -8.84 4.01 -5.71
CA GLU A 73 -9.43 4.93 -4.74
C GLU A 73 -9.47 4.31 -3.34
N SER A 74 -8.98 5.04 -2.34
CA SER A 74 -9.01 4.57 -0.96
C SER A 74 -10.44 4.64 -0.41
N PRO A 75 -10.98 3.58 0.22
CA PRO A 75 -12.31 3.64 0.80
C PRO A 75 -12.40 4.49 2.08
N ILE A 76 -11.26 4.96 2.62
CA ILE A 76 -11.22 5.65 3.92
C ILE A 76 -10.45 6.97 3.90
N MET A 77 -9.77 7.29 2.80
CA MET A 77 -9.04 8.54 2.64
C MET A 77 -9.35 9.17 1.29
N ASP A 78 -9.33 10.49 1.23
CA ASP A 78 -9.40 11.22 -0.03
C ASP A 78 -8.04 11.24 -0.77
N SER A 79 -7.99 11.91 -1.92
CA SER A 79 -6.79 12.03 -2.75
C SER A 79 -5.64 12.79 -2.09
N LEU A 80 -5.91 13.56 -1.03
CA LEU A 80 -4.91 14.29 -0.25
C LEU A 80 -4.53 13.54 1.04
N GLY A 81 -5.09 12.36 1.26
CA GLY A 81 -4.83 11.54 2.44
C GLY A 81 -5.65 11.95 3.67
N ALA A 82 -6.63 12.84 3.54
CA ALA A 82 -7.51 13.18 4.65
C ALA A 82 -8.52 12.05 4.86
N ASP A 83 -8.83 11.75 6.13
CA ASP A 83 -9.86 10.76 6.47
C ASP A 83 -11.22 11.15 5.87
N ARG A 84 -11.95 10.15 5.39
CA ARG A 84 -13.34 10.28 4.93
C ARG A 84 -14.19 9.15 5.48
N ASP A 85 -15.51 9.34 5.40
CA ASP A 85 -16.47 8.26 5.67
C ASP A 85 -16.19 7.06 4.78
N PHE A 86 -16.46 5.87 5.32
CA PHE A 86 -16.18 4.62 4.61
C PHE A 86 -17.00 4.54 3.31
N ASP A 87 -16.30 4.59 2.18
CA ASP A 87 -16.89 4.43 0.86
C ASP A 87 -16.92 2.94 0.47
N ARG A 88 -18.12 2.38 0.54
CA ARG A 88 -18.37 0.98 0.16
C ARG A 88 -18.15 0.71 -1.32
N ALA A 89 -18.48 1.65 -2.21
CA ALA A 89 -18.33 1.45 -3.64
C ALA A 89 -16.85 1.39 -4.04
N ALA A 90 -16.02 2.29 -3.49
CA ALA A 90 -14.57 2.24 -3.68
C ALA A 90 -13.97 0.94 -3.10
N PHE A 91 -14.43 0.51 -1.94
CA PHE A 91 -14.02 -0.76 -1.34
C PHE A 91 -14.34 -1.97 -2.24
N ASP A 92 -15.57 -2.08 -2.73
CA ASP A 92 -16.04 -3.19 -3.56
C ASP A 92 -15.31 -3.21 -4.92
N ALA A 93 -15.08 -2.04 -5.53
CA ALA A 93 -14.29 -1.91 -6.75
C ALA A 93 -12.85 -2.42 -6.55
N PHE A 94 -12.23 -2.09 -5.41
CA PHE A 94 -10.91 -2.62 -5.07
C PHE A 94 -10.92 -4.13 -4.82
N GLN A 95 -12.00 -4.69 -4.24
CA GLN A 95 -12.13 -6.15 -4.11
C GLN A 95 -12.11 -6.84 -5.47
N HIS A 96 -12.84 -6.31 -6.46
CA HIS A 96 -12.82 -6.86 -7.82
C HIS A 96 -11.43 -6.82 -8.45
N MET A 97 -10.67 -5.74 -8.24
CA MET A 97 -9.29 -5.65 -8.73
C MET A 97 -8.39 -6.71 -8.07
N LEU A 98 -8.55 -6.95 -6.76
CA LEU A 98 -7.77 -7.98 -6.05
C LEU A 98 -8.12 -9.39 -6.50
N VAL A 99 -9.38 -9.68 -6.83
CA VAL A 99 -9.77 -10.98 -7.40
C VAL A 99 -9.11 -11.20 -8.76
N ALA A 100 -9.07 -10.16 -9.61
CA ALA A 100 -8.56 -10.28 -10.97
C ALA A 100 -7.02 -10.29 -11.05
N TRP A 101 -6.33 -9.53 -10.20
CA TRP A 101 -4.89 -9.25 -10.34
C TRP A 101 -4.08 -9.46 -9.06
N GLY A 102 -4.75 -9.64 -7.92
CA GLY A 102 -4.08 -9.88 -6.65
C GLY A 102 -3.53 -11.29 -6.56
N ASP A 103 -2.74 -11.55 -5.52
CA ASP A 103 -2.31 -12.91 -5.25
C ASP A 103 -3.46 -13.78 -4.70
N PRO A 104 -3.79 -14.91 -5.34
CA PRO A 104 -4.92 -15.73 -4.95
C PRO A 104 -4.85 -16.25 -3.51
N ALA A 105 -3.66 -16.59 -3.00
CA ALA A 105 -3.54 -17.14 -1.64
C ALA A 105 -3.90 -16.09 -0.59
N ARG A 106 -3.45 -14.83 -0.76
CA ARG A 106 -3.80 -13.73 0.16
C ARG A 106 -5.28 -13.34 0.04
N HIS A 107 -5.82 -13.39 -1.17
CA HIS A 107 -7.25 -13.12 -1.40
C HIS A 107 -8.14 -14.20 -0.73
N ASN A 108 -7.82 -15.47 -0.91
CA ASN A 108 -8.56 -16.59 -0.33
C ASN A 108 -8.51 -16.57 1.19
N LEU A 109 -7.33 -16.33 1.78
CA LEU A 109 -7.19 -16.19 3.23
C LEU A 109 -8.10 -15.08 3.76
N LYS A 110 -8.12 -13.91 3.10
CA LYS A 110 -9.00 -12.81 3.50
C LYS A 110 -10.49 -13.21 3.46
N ALA A 111 -10.91 -13.88 2.39
CA ALA A 111 -12.29 -14.34 2.24
C ALA A 111 -12.67 -15.37 3.32
N GLU A 112 -11.76 -16.29 3.65
CA GLU A 112 -11.92 -17.27 4.73
C GLU A 112 -12.09 -16.60 6.10
N ILE A 113 -11.24 -15.62 6.43
CA ILE A 113 -11.37 -14.86 7.69
C ILE A 113 -12.73 -14.16 7.77
N TRP A 114 -13.19 -13.54 6.69
CA TRP A 114 -14.51 -12.90 6.67
C TRP A 114 -15.65 -13.90 6.83
N TYR A 115 -15.54 -15.07 6.21
CA TYR A 115 -16.51 -16.15 6.37
C TYR A 115 -16.58 -16.63 7.82
N MET A 116 -15.43 -16.88 8.46
CA MET A 116 -15.34 -17.29 9.88
C MET A 116 -15.95 -16.25 10.82
N LEU A 117 -15.65 -14.96 10.59
CA LEU A 117 -16.25 -13.87 11.35
C LEU A 117 -17.77 -13.86 11.22
N ALA A 118 -18.30 -14.02 10.00
CA ALA A 118 -19.74 -14.09 9.76
C ALA A 118 -20.40 -15.34 10.38
N ALA A 119 -19.68 -16.46 10.45
CA ALA A 119 -20.13 -17.70 11.07
C ALA A 119 -20.07 -17.68 12.62
N GLY A 120 -19.43 -16.67 13.22
CA GLY A 120 -19.25 -16.58 14.66
C GLY A 120 -18.05 -17.37 15.19
N ASP A 121 -17.16 -17.84 14.31
CA ASP A 121 -16.05 -18.71 14.68
C ASP A 121 -14.96 -17.96 15.48
N PRO A 122 -14.46 -18.52 16.59
CA PRO A 122 -13.39 -17.92 17.38
C PRO A 122 -12.01 -18.01 16.68
N PRO A 123 -11.05 -17.16 17.08
CA PRO A 123 -9.73 -17.08 16.43
C PRO A 123 -8.86 -18.34 16.57
N ASP A 124 -9.14 -19.22 17.52
CA ASP A 124 -8.43 -20.50 17.72
C ASP A 124 -8.82 -21.59 16.72
N ARG A 125 -9.78 -21.32 15.83
CA ARG A 125 -10.15 -22.24 14.74
C ARG A 125 -9.19 -22.26 13.56
N ILE A 126 -8.29 -21.29 13.47
CA ILE A 126 -7.31 -21.20 12.39
C ILE A 126 -5.90 -21.24 12.95
N ASP A 127 -5.02 -21.98 12.29
CA ASP A 127 -3.59 -21.88 12.53
C ASP A 127 -3.07 -20.58 11.90
N PRO A 128 -2.35 -19.73 12.65
CA PRO A 128 -1.86 -18.46 12.12
C PRO A 128 -0.93 -18.66 10.90
N PRO A 129 -1.02 -17.79 9.88
CA PRO A 129 -0.09 -17.86 8.75
C PRO A 129 1.36 -17.77 9.19
N THR A 130 2.19 -18.67 8.67
CA THR A 130 3.61 -18.78 9.05
C THR A 130 4.48 -17.73 8.37
N ASP A 131 4.06 -17.20 7.22
CA ASP A 131 4.78 -16.19 6.47
C ASP A 131 4.33 -14.75 6.79
N ARG A 132 5.23 -13.79 6.52
CA ARG A 132 4.97 -12.36 6.82
C ARG A 132 3.78 -11.79 6.05
N PHE A 133 3.59 -12.22 4.80
CA PHE A 133 2.57 -11.67 3.92
C PHE A 133 1.19 -12.24 4.28
N GLY A 134 1.11 -13.51 4.66
CA GLY A 134 -0.09 -14.12 5.23
C GLY A 134 -0.54 -13.40 6.52
N ARG A 135 0.38 -13.11 7.45
CA ARG A 135 0.06 -12.33 8.66
C ARG A 135 -0.41 -10.92 8.36
N ALA A 136 0.18 -10.26 7.35
CA ALA A 136 -0.26 -8.94 6.92
C ALA A 136 -1.67 -9.01 6.30
N ALA A 137 -1.93 -9.99 5.43
CA ALA A 137 -3.24 -10.19 4.80
C ALA A 137 -4.34 -10.47 5.84
N LEU A 138 -4.06 -11.29 6.86
CA LEU A 138 -4.99 -11.55 7.96
C LEU A 138 -5.30 -10.25 8.74
N ARG A 139 -4.29 -9.47 9.12
CA ARG A 139 -4.49 -8.17 9.80
C ARG A 139 -5.32 -7.20 8.94
N VAL A 140 -5.04 -7.11 7.65
CA VAL A 140 -5.82 -6.30 6.71
C VAL A 140 -7.27 -6.81 6.63
N ALA A 141 -7.50 -8.12 6.61
CA ALA A 141 -8.85 -8.70 6.60
C ALA A 141 -9.67 -8.23 7.80
N LEU A 142 -9.09 -8.27 9.01
CA LEU A 142 -9.74 -7.84 10.25
C LEU A 142 -10.05 -6.35 10.25
N ARG A 143 -9.09 -5.50 9.84
CA ARG A 143 -9.30 -4.04 9.74
C ARG A 143 -10.35 -3.68 8.69
N GLN A 144 -10.38 -4.41 7.57
CA GLN A 144 -11.42 -4.23 6.55
C GLN A 144 -12.80 -4.67 7.06
N ALA A 145 -12.89 -5.77 7.81
CA ALA A 145 -14.14 -6.21 8.43
C ALA A 145 -14.67 -5.16 9.41
N GLU A 146 -13.81 -4.57 10.25
CA GLU A 146 -14.21 -3.52 11.19
C GLU A 146 -14.78 -2.29 10.47
N ARG A 147 -14.14 -1.84 9.38
CA ARG A 147 -14.62 -0.70 8.59
C ARG A 147 -15.93 -1.01 7.85
N ARG A 148 -16.10 -2.26 7.40
CA ARG A 148 -17.25 -2.69 6.60
C ARG A 148 -18.49 -2.98 7.45
N ASP A 149 -18.28 -3.64 8.58
CA ASP A 149 -19.33 -4.28 9.38
C ASP A 149 -19.45 -3.69 10.80
N GLY A 150 -18.48 -2.87 11.23
CA GLY A 150 -18.40 -2.30 12.58
C GLY A 150 -17.64 -3.18 13.57
N ALA A 151 -17.41 -2.64 14.77
CA ALA A 151 -16.78 -3.38 15.86
C ALA A 151 -17.75 -4.41 16.47
N SER A 152 -17.21 -5.56 16.88
CA SER A 152 -17.94 -6.58 17.64
C SER A 152 -17.01 -7.28 18.63
N ASP A 153 -17.55 -7.88 19.69
CA ASP A 153 -16.76 -8.62 20.67
C ASP A 153 -15.96 -9.76 20.03
N LEU A 154 -16.54 -10.42 19.02
CA LEU A 154 -15.84 -11.44 18.25
C LEU A 154 -14.64 -10.84 17.50
N LEU A 155 -14.85 -9.74 16.78
CA LEU A 155 -13.80 -9.09 16.02
C LEU A 155 -12.68 -8.56 16.94
N LEU A 156 -13.03 -8.03 18.12
CA LEU A 156 -12.06 -7.61 19.12
C LEU A 156 -11.19 -8.78 19.61
N ARG A 157 -11.77 -9.97 19.82
CA ARG A 157 -11.00 -11.18 20.14
C ARG A 157 -10.06 -11.58 19.01
N TRP A 158 -10.51 -11.54 17.76
CA TRP A 158 -9.68 -11.80 16.58
C TRP A 158 -8.52 -10.81 16.46
N ARG A 159 -8.78 -9.51 16.64
CA ARG A 159 -7.73 -8.46 16.62
C ARG A 159 -6.75 -8.63 17.77
N ALA A 160 -7.22 -8.97 18.97
CA ALA A 160 -6.36 -9.25 20.12
C ALA A 160 -5.45 -10.48 19.90
N ALA A 161 -5.90 -11.46 19.10
CA ALA A 161 -5.10 -12.63 18.75
C ALA A 161 -4.05 -12.32 17.68
N PHE A 162 -4.39 -11.55 16.64
CA PHE A 162 -3.57 -11.45 15.43
C PHE A 162 -3.18 -10.05 14.94
N ASP A 163 -3.82 -8.98 15.42
CA ASP A 163 -3.56 -7.58 15.05
C ASP A 163 -2.91 -6.79 16.20
N ARG A 164 -1.98 -7.43 16.91
CA ARG A 164 -1.13 -6.73 17.88
C ARG A 164 -0.13 -5.86 17.13
N GLU A 165 -0.01 -4.60 17.52
CA GLU A 165 0.96 -3.68 16.97
C GLU A 165 2.37 -4.25 17.13
N SER A 166 2.99 -4.63 16.01
CA SER A 166 4.42 -4.90 15.97
C SER A 166 5.13 -3.56 16.06
N ASN A 167 5.62 -3.21 17.25
CA ASN A 167 6.57 -2.12 17.45
C ASN A 167 7.84 -2.41 16.66
N GLN A 168 7.94 -1.89 15.42
CA GLN A 168 9.19 -1.57 14.72
C GLN A 168 8.92 -1.02 13.31
N SER A 169 9.28 0.26 13.14
CA SER A 169 9.99 0.85 11.98
C SER A 169 10.17 -0.02 10.72
N GLU A 170 9.12 -0.24 9.93
CA GLU A 170 9.23 -0.91 8.61
C GLU A 170 8.89 0.00 7.42
N ASP A 171 8.60 1.29 7.64
CA ASP A 171 8.29 2.27 6.59
C ASP A 171 9.52 2.95 5.94
N ALA A 172 10.71 2.36 6.06
CA ALA A 172 11.90 2.90 5.37
C ALA A 172 11.96 2.52 3.88
N ASP A 173 11.13 1.58 3.43
CA ASP A 173 11.22 0.98 2.10
C ASP A 173 9.95 1.22 1.24
N THR A 174 9.01 2.03 1.73
CA THR A 174 7.87 2.53 0.97
C THR A 174 8.40 3.62 0.02
N PRO A 175 8.42 3.41 -1.30
CA PRO A 175 8.96 4.39 -2.22
C PRO A 175 8.00 5.59 -2.31
N GLY A 176 8.32 6.66 -1.59
CA GLY A 176 7.85 8.02 -1.89
C GLY A 176 6.37 8.32 -1.63
N HIS A 177 5.98 8.34 -0.37
CA HIS A 177 4.98 9.28 0.11
C HIS A 177 5.60 10.14 1.21
#